data_AF-A0A966UF87-F1
#
_entry.id   AF-A0A966UF87-F1
#
_cell.length_a   1.000
_cell.length_b   1.000
_cell.length_c   1.000
_cell.angle_alpha   90.00
_cell.angle_beta   90.00
_cell.angle_gamma   90.00
#
_symmetry.space_group_name_H-M   'P 1'
#
loop_
_entity.id
_entity.type
_entity.pdbx_description
1 polymer ?
#
loop_
_entity_poly.entity_id
_entity_poly.type
_entity_poly.pdbx_seq_one_letter_code
_entity_poly.pdbx_strand_id
1 'polypeptide(L)'
;GDLGRMQRQQQFIAAMIREASSAGVLLNPVKLIKFISAALGSVTTDPGLKQDDLITLAEQLRGISTKKVRTLTVPLSNENYWAKGVTASVLWDKELAPLLWEKLRNDQEVFIEPAPKPTTTDKDATELPDKKSKNVKASPTPTPTDLFKSRTADVDSCGALR
;
A
#
# COMPACT_ATOMS: atom_id res chain seq x y z
N GLY A 1 -18.81 -7.16 -12.29
CA GLY A 1 -17.72 -7.80 -13.04
C GLY A 1 -16.66 -8.34 -12.10
N ASP A 2 -15.69 -9.08 -12.64
CA ASP A 2 -14.61 -9.71 -11.87
C ASP A 2 -13.72 -8.69 -11.13
N LEU A 3 -13.39 -7.57 -11.77
CA LEU A 3 -12.63 -6.48 -11.17
C LEU A 3 -13.27 -5.92 -9.90
N GLY A 4 -14.61 -5.85 -9.86
CA GLY A 4 -15.34 -5.44 -8.67
C GLY A 4 -15.28 -6.46 -7.53
N ARG A 5 -15.18 -7.76 -7.83
CA ARG A 5 -14.94 -8.80 -6.81
C ARG A 5 -13.51 -8.73 -6.30
N MET A 6 -12.52 -8.58 -7.18
CA MET A 6 -11.12 -8.36 -6.82
C MET A 6 -10.95 -7.13 -5.92
N GLN A 7 -11.63 -6.02 -6.22
CA GLN A 7 -11.61 -4.82 -5.37
C GLN A 7 -12.14 -5.11 -3.95
N ARG A 8 -13.21 -5.89 -3.83
CA ARG A 8 -13.74 -6.30 -2.52
C ARG A 8 -12.80 -7.25 -1.78
N GLN A 9 -12.08 -8.12 -2.50
CA GLN A 9 -11.04 -8.98 -1.90
C GLN A 9 -9.88 -8.14 -1.34
N GLN A 10 -9.41 -7.15 -2.10
CA GLN A 10 -8.39 -6.21 -1.63
C GLN A 10 -8.87 -5.45 -0.39
N GLN A 11 -10.12 -4.97 -0.37
CA GLN A 11 -10.72 -4.31 0.80
C GLN A 11 -10.81 -5.23 2.01
N PHE A 12 -11.20 -6.49 1.81
CA PHE A 12 -11.27 -7.47 2.89
C PHE A 12 -9.87 -7.74 3.49
N ILE A 13 -8.85 -7.94 2.65
CA ILE A 13 -7.47 -8.13 3.10
C ILE A 13 -6.96 -6.89 3.85
N ALA A 14 -7.22 -5.69 3.32
CA ALA A 14 -6.86 -4.43 4.00
C ALA A 14 -7.53 -4.32 5.38
N ALA A 15 -8.82 -4.63 5.49
CA ALA A 15 -9.55 -4.61 6.75
C ALA A 15 -9.01 -5.63 7.76
N MET A 16 -8.66 -6.85 7.31
CA MET A 16 -8.01 -7.85 8.16
C MET A 16 -6.66 -7.36 8.69
N ILE A 17 -5.84 -6.76 7.83
CA ILE A 17 -4.53 -6.21 8.20
C ILE A 17 -4.69 -5.05 9.18
N ARG A 18 -5.68 -4.17 8.97
CA ARG A 18 -6.00 -3.08 9.89
C ARG A 18 -6.39 -3.61 11.26
N GLU A 19 -7.27 -4.60 11.33
CA GLU A 19 -7.70 -5.21 12.59
C GLU A 19 -6.55 -5.90 13.31
N ALA A 20 -5.71 -6.65 12.57
CA ALA A 20 -4.50 -7.28 13.10
C ALA A 20 -3.52 -6.26 13.69
N SER A 21 -3.40 -5.10 13.04
CA SER A 21 -2.56 -3.99 13.47
C SER A 21 -3.21 -3.06 14.51
N SER A 22 -4.44 -3.33 14.90
CA SER A 22 -5.15 -2.47 15.84
C SER A 22 -4.44 -2.49 17.21
N ALA A 23 -4.46 -1.36 17.91
CA ALA A 23 -3.85 -1.25 19.24
C ALA A 23 -4.38 -2.33 20.21
N GLY A 24 -5.65 -2.74 20.08
CA GLY A 24 -6.26 -3.78 20.93
C GLY A 24 -5.75 -5.20 20.67
N VAL A 25 -5.27 -5.51 19.46
CA VAL A 25 -4.63 -6.79 19.12
C VAL A 25 -3.14 -6.72 19.39
N LEU A 26 -2.46 -5.64 19.00
CA LEU A 26 -1.02 -5.47 19.17
C LEU A 26 -0.58 -5.37 20.64
N LEU A 27 -1.35 -4.69 21.50
CA LEU A 27 -1.03 -4.54 22.93
C LEU A 27 -1.40 -5.77 23.76
N ASN A 28 -1.99 -6.80 23.15
CA ASN A 28 -2.38 -8.04 23.84
C ASN A 28 -1.67 -9.26 23.22
N PRO A 29 -0.60 -9.78 23.87
CA PRO A 29 0.20 -10.87 23.31
C PRO A 29 -0.61 -12.15 23.09
N VAL A 30 -1.63 -12.41 23.91
CA VAL A 30 -2.51 -13.59 23.75
C VAL A 30 -3.41 -13.45 22.52
N LYS A 31 -3.98 -12.26 22.27
CA LYS A 31 -4.80 -12.01 21.08
C LYS A 31 -3.96 -12.06 19.80
N LEU A 32 -2.75 -11.50 19.84
CA LEU A 32 -1.82 -11.53 18.72
C LEU A 32 -1.44 -12.96 18.33
N ILE A 33 -1.04 -13.80 19.30
CA ILE A 33 -0.68 -15.21 19.04
C ILE A 33 -1.87 -15.99 18.48
N LYS A 34 -3.08 -15.79 19.03
CA LYS A 34 -4.30 -16.44 18.51
C LYS A 34 -4.62 -16.03 17.08
N PHE A 35 -4.47 -14.75 16.74
CA PHE A 35 -4.67 -14.26 15.38
C PHE A 35 -3.67 -14.89 14.39
N ILE A 36 -2.38 -14.88 14.73
CA ILE A 36 -1.32 -15.47 13.89
C ILE A 36 -1.55 -16.97 13.69
N SER A 37 -1.87 -17.71 14.76
CA SER A 37 -2.10 -19.15 14.70
C SER A 37 -3.32 -19.50 13.84
N ALA A 38 -4.41 -18.73 13.96
CA ALA A 38 -5.59 -18.91 13.14
C ALA A 38 -5.32 -18.59 11.65
N ALA A 39 -4.53 -17.55 11.38
CA ALA A 39 -4.13 -17.20 10.02
C ALA A 39 -3.29 -18.32 9.38
N LEU A 40 -2.28 -18.83 10.08
CA LEU A 40 -1.43 -19.93 9.60
C LEU A 40 -2.22 -21.24 9.40
N GLY A 41 -3.19 -21.53 10.28
CA GLY A 41 -4.06 -22.70 10.15
C GLY A 41 -5.02 -22.66 8.95
N SER A 42 -5.17 -21.50 8.29
CA SER A 42 -6.04 -21.31 7.12
C SER A 42 -5.30 -21.42 5.77
N VAL A 43 -3.98 -21.57 5.80
CA VAL A 43 -3.12 -21.59 4.61
C VAL A 43 -2.66 -23.01 4.32
N THR A 44 -2.89 -23.48 3.10
CA THR A 44 -2.25 -24.72 2.60
C THR A 44 -0.88 -24.36 2.04
N THR A 45 0.17 -25.00 2.54
CA THR A 45 1.55 -24.72 2.13
C THR A 45 2.10 -25.84 1.26
N ASP A 46 3.07 -25.50 0.41
CA ASP A 46 3.86 -26.48 -0.34
C ASP A 46 4.61 -27.41 0.66
N PRO A 47 4.76 -28.71 0.39
CA PRO A 47 5.57 -29.62 1.21
C PRO A 47 6.99 -29.12 1.54
N GLY A 48 7.58 -28.27 0.68
CA GLY A 48 8.89 -27.67 0.91
C GLY A 48 8.91 -26.52 1.92
N LEU A 49 7.75 -25.97 2.30
CA LEU A 49 7.65 -24.85 3.25
C LEU A 49 7.54 -25.40 4.67
N LYS A 50 8.57 -25.16 5.49
CA LYS A 50 8.60 -25.65 6.87
C LYS A 50 7.83 -24.72 7.80
N GLN A 51 7.42 -25.25 8.95
CA GLN A 51 6.77 -24.46 10.00
C GLN A 51 7.68 -23.30 10.48
N ASP A 52 8.99 -23.49 10.52
CA ASP A 52 9.95 -22.46 10.91
C ASP A 52 10.03 -21.30 9.90
N ASP A 53 9.84 -21.58 8.61
CA ASP A 53 9.81 -20.56 7.55
C ASP A 53 8.58 -19.65 7.72
N LEU A 54 7.44 -20.23 8.10
CA LEU A 54 6.22 -19.49 8.40
C LEU A 54 6.35 -18.60 9.64
N ILE A 55 7.06 -19.08 10.67
CA ILE A 55 7.34 -18.30 11.88
C ILE A 55 8.25 -17.12 11.53
N THR A 56 9.31 -17.37 10.77
CA THR A 56 10.25 -16.33 10.32
C THR A 56 9.55 -15.28 9.46
N LEU A 57 8.68 -15.71 8.55
CA LEU A 57 7.84 -14.81 7.77
C LEU A 57 6.91 -13.97 8.67
N ALA A 58 6.25 -14.60 9.64
CA ALA A 58 5.38 -13.89 10.59
C ALA A 58 6.15 -12.84 11.42
N GLU A 59 7.39 -13.14 11.83
CA GLU A 59 8.27 -12.19 12.52
C GLU A 59 8.65 -10.99 11.63
N GLN A 60 8.96 -11.23 10.35
CA GLN A 60 9.23 -10.16 9.38
C GLN A 60 8.00 -9.28 9.15
N LEU A 61 6.81 -9.88 9.07
CA LEU A 61 5.55 -9.17 8.89
C LEU A 61 5.13 -8.35 10.13
N ARG A 62 5.51 -8.78 11.35
CA ARG A 62 5.22 -8.07 12.61
C ARG A 62 5.71 -6.62 12.63
N GLY A 63 6.80 -6.34 11.91
CA GLY A 63 7.40 -5.00 11.80
C GLY A 63 6.77 -4.10 10.73
N ILE A 64 5.86 -4.61 9.89
CA ILE A 64 5.29 -3.85 8.78
C ILE A 64 4.16 -2.96 9.29
N SER A 65 4.35 -1.65 9.18
CA SER A 65 3.29 -0.67 9.41
C SER A 65 2.20 -0.81 8.34
N THR A 66 0.93 -0.80 8.75
CA THR A 66 -0.22 -0.85 7.82
C THR A 66 -0.29 0.32 6.86
N LYS A 67 0.37 1.44 7.19
CA LYS A 67 0.58 2.59 6.28
C LYS A 67 1.46 2.23 5.07
N LYS A 68 2.31 1.22 5.21
CA LYS A 68 3.22 0.73 4.15
C LYS A 68 2.66 -0.48 3.40
N VAL A 69 1.53 -1.04 3.83
CA VAL A 69 0.85 -2.12 3.12
C VAL A 69 -0.03 -1.51 2.04
N ARG A 70 0.19 -1.93 0.79
CA ARG A 70 -0.56 -1.43 -0.36
C ARG A 70 -1.07 -2.59 -1.20
N THR A 71 -2.30 -2.46 -1.68
CA THR A 71 -2.87 -3.34 -2.70
C THR A 71 -2.85 -2.62 -4.04
N LEU A 72 -2.51 -3.33 -5.11
CA LEU A 72 -2.52 -2.79 -6.47
C LEU A 72 -3.07 -3.83 -7.43
N THR A 73 -3.53 -3.35 -8.58
CA THR A 73 -3.95 -4.17 -9.71
C THR A 73 -2.95 -3.96 -10.82
N VAL A 74 -2.61 -5.01 -11.57
CA VAL A 74 -1.79 -4.86 -12.78
C VAL A 74 -2.41 -3.79 -13.68
N PRO A 75 -1.67 -2.77 -14.13
CA PRO A 75 -2.21 -1.70 -14.96
C PRO A 75 -2.93 -2.24 -16.19
N LEU A 76 -4.16 -1.79 -16.40
CA LEU A 76 -5.01 -2.21 -17.52
C LEU A 76 -5.22 -1.03 -18.48
N SER A 77 -5.04 -1.26 -19.77
CA SER A 77 -5.43 -0.32 -20.82
C SER A 77 -6.88 -0.50 -21.26
N ASN A 78 -7.45 -1.70 -21.08
CA ASN A 78 -8.86 -1.97 -21.38
C ASN A 78 -9.42 -3.08 -20.48
N GLU A 79 -10.50 -2.80 -19.77
CA GLU A 79 -11.17 -3.75 -18.86
C GLU A 79 -12.18 -4.67 -19.55
N ASN A 80 -12.58 -4.36 -20.79
CA ASN A 80 -13.53 -5.10 -21.62
C ASN A 80 -12.96 -5.32 -23.03
N TYR A 81 -11.78 -5.93 -23.09
CA TYR A 81 -11.08 -6.19 -24.33
C TYR A 81 -11.71 -7.35 -25.10
N TRP A 82 -11.87 -7.14 -26.40
CA TRP A 82 -12.27 -8.15 -27.37
C TRP A 82 -11.17 -8.26 -28.43
N ALA A 83 -10.64 -9.46 -28.63
CA ALA A 83 -9.80 -9.74 -29.80
C ALA A 83 -9.93 -11.19 -30.27
N LYS A 84 -9.88 -11.39 -31.59
CA LYS A 84 -9.79 -12.71 -32.23
C LYS A 84 -10.86 -13.71 -31.75
N GLY A 85 -12.08 -13.23 -31.48
CA GLY A 85 -13.20 -14.05 -30.99
C GLY A 85 -13.17 -14.35 -29.48
N VAL A 86 -12.14 -13.91 -28.76
CA VAL A 86 -12.09 -13.97 -27.30
C VAL A 86 -12.79 -12.74 -26.73
N THR A 87 -13.78 -12.97 -25.88
CA THR A 87 -14.54 -11.94 -25.16
C THR A 87 -14.22 -11.99 -23.66
N ALA A 88 -14.70 -11.00 -22.90
CA ALA A 88 -14.50 -10.91 -21.45
C ALA A 88 -13.03 -10.96 -20.99
N SER A 89 -12.13 -10.35 -21.78
CA SER A 89 -10.70 -10.27 -21.45
C SER A 89 -10.32 -8.88 -20.96
N VAL A 90 -9.23 -8.81 -20.19
CA VAL A 90 -8.56 -7.54 -19.86
C VAL A 90 -7.30 -7.40 -20.71
N LEU A 91 -7.02 -6.18 -21.15
CA LEU A 91 -5.78 -5.83 -21.81
C LEU A 91 -4.90 -5.08 -20.84
N TRP A 92 -3.71 -5.62 -20.56
CA TRP A 92 -2.71 -4.96 -19.74
C TRP A 92 -2.15 -3.74 -20.46
N ASP A 93 -1.84 -2.71 -19.68
CA ASP A 93 -1.14 -1.54 -20.17
C ASP A 93 0.26 -1.94 -20.69
N LYS A 94 0.58 -1.53 -21.92
CA LYS A 94 1.80 -1.95 -22.60
C LYS A 94 3.08 -1.37 -22.00
N GLU A 95 2.98 -0.28 -21.25
CA GLU A 95 4.13 0.41 -20.67
C GLU A 95 4.17 0.18 -19.15
N LEU A 96 3.04 0.38 -18.47
CA LEU A 96 2.98 0.34 -17.01
C LEU A 96 3.01 -1.09 -16.46
N ALA A 97 2.44 -2.08 -17.15
CA ALA A 97 2.47 -3.45 -16.65
C ALA A 97 3.89 -4.06 -16.68
N PRO A 98 4.68 -3.94 -17.78
CA PRO A 98 6.07 -4.37 -17.76
C PRO A 98 6.91 -3.64 -16.70
N LEU A 99 6.71 -2.33 -16.55
CA LEU A 99 7.41 -1.52 -15.56
C LEU A 99 7.10 -1.97 -14.11
N LEU A 100 5.83 -2.30 -13.82
CA LEU A 100 5.45 -2.87 -12.52
C LEU A 100 6.22 -4.17 -12.26
N TRP A 101 6.26 -5.08 -13.23
CA TRP A 101 6.96 -6.35 -13.07
C TRP A 101 8.48 -6.20 -12.94
N GLU A 102 9.07 -5.25 -13.66
CA GLU A 102 10.49 -4.91 -13.51
C GLU A 102 10.80 -4.41 -12.10
N LYS A 103 9.97 -3.49 -11.59
CA LYS A 103 10.11 -2.99 -10.22
C LYS A 103 10.00 -4.10 -9.18
N LEU A 104 8.98 -4.95 -9.29
CA LEU A 104 8.79 -6.08 -8.38
C LEU A 104 9.95 -7.07 -8.43
N ARG A 105 10.48 -7.36 -9.63
CA ARG A 105 11.60 -8.30 -9.81
C ARG A 105 12.90 -7.77 -9.19
N ASN A 106 13.12 -6.45 -9.27
CA ASN A 106 14.33 -5.80 -8.78
C ASN A 106 14.17 -5.23 -7.36
N ASP A 107 13.11 -5.58 -6.65
CA ASP A 107 12.77 -5.08 -5.31
C ASP A 107 12.82 -3.53 -5.21
N GLN A 108 12.30 -2.86 -6.24
CA GLN A 108 12.24 -1.41 -6.33
C GLN A 108 10.89 -0.88 -5.85
N GLU A 109 10.91 0.32 -5.27
CA GLU A 109 9.70 0.99 -4.81
C GLU A 109 8.69 1.18 -5.97
N VAL A 110 7.47 0.70 -5.72
CA VAL A 110 6.30 0.88 -6.60
C VAL A 110 5.51 2.15 -6.24
N PHE A 111 5.82 2.77 -5.10
CA PHE A 111 5.21 4.02 -4.64
C PHE A 111 6.27 4.88 -3.96
N ILE A 112 6.40 6.13 -4.38
CA ILE A 112 7.27 7.11 -3.73
C ILE A 112 6.37 8.05 -2.92
N GLU A 113 6.43 7.95 -1.60
CA GLU A 113 5.81 8.93 -0.72
C GLU A 113 6.60 10.24 -0.80
N PRO A 114 5.97 11.41 -1.01
CA PRO A 114 6.70 12.67 -0.95
C PRO A 114 7.27 12.83 0.46
N ALA A 115 8.60 13.00 0.55
CA ALA A 115 9.28 13.16 1.83
C ALA A 115 8.64 14.31 2.63
N PRO A 116 8.46 14.14 3.96
CA PRO A 116 8.06 15.26 4.80
C PRO A 116 9.11 16.37 4.67
N LYS A 117 8.67 17.58 4.30
CA LYS A 117 9.55 18.76 4.35
C LYS A 117 10.08 18.90 5.78
N PRO A 118 11.36 19.20 5.99
CA PRO A 118 11.86 19.52 7.32
C PRO A 118 11.08 20.74 7.83
N THR A 119 10.32 20.57 8.91
CA THR A 119 9.74 21.69 9.65
C THR A 119 10.89 22.41 10.34
N THR A 120 11.36 23.52 9.75
CA THR A 120 12.19 24.47 10.47
C THR A 120 11.38 24.93 11.67
N THR A 121 11.76 24.48 12.86
CA THR A 121 11.24 25.03 14.11
C THR A 121 11.97 26.34 14.29
N ASP A 122 11.34 27.45 13.88
CA ASP A 122 11.80 28.79 14.21
C ASP A 122 11.76 28.94 15.72
N LYS A 123 12.93 28.86 16.36
CA LYS A 123 13.15 29.35 17.70
C LYS A 123 13.66 30.79 17.61
N ASP A 124 12.98 31.62 18.39
CA ASP A 124 13.36 32.94 18.88
C ASP A 124 13.24 34.14 17.93
N ALA A 125 12.21 34.93 18.23
CA ALA A 125 12.09 36.31 17.86
C ALA A 125 12.86 37.17 18.87
N THR A 126 13.83 37.99 18.43
CA THR A 126 14.08 39.31 19.01
C THR A 126 14.70 40.23 17.95
N GLU A 127 14.09 41.41 17.79
CA GLU A 127 14.55 42.67 17.17
C GLU A 127 14.51 42.90 15.64
N LEU A 128 13.80 43.99 15.27
CA LEU A 128 13.72 44.69 13.98
C LEU A 128 14.75 45.86 13.96
N PRO A 129 14.99 46.60 12.85
CA PRO A 129 14.62 46.37 11.45
C PRO A 129 15.81 46.55 10.45
N ASP A 130 15.59 46.18 9.18
CA ASP A 130 15.66 47.07 7.99
C ASP A 130 16.22 46.38 6.71
N LYS A 131 15.67 46.83 5.57
CA LYS A 131 16.05 46.57 4.15
C LYS A 131 15.49 45.33 3.41
N LYS A 132 14.57 45.66 2.48
CA LYS A 132 14.39 45.17 1.09
C LYS A 132 14.86 43.75 0.76
N SER A 133 13.96 42.93 0.22
CA SER A 133 14.00 42.45 -1.18
C SER A 133 13.23 41.12 -1.37
N LYS A 134 12.36 41.11 -2.38
CA LYS A 134 11.92 39.97 -3.22
C LYS A 134 10.93 38.95 -2.64
N ASN A 135 9.68 39.18 -3.06
CA ASN A 135 8.71 38.20 -3.59
C ASN A 135 9.22 36.74 -3.71
N VAL A 136 8.88 35.89 -2.74
CA VAL A 136 9.03 34.43 -2.85
C VAL A 136 7.66 33.84 -3.16
N LYS A 137 7.49 33.54 -4.44
CA LYS A 137 6.42 32.72 -5.01
C LYS A 137 6.31 31.41 -4.23
N ALA A 138 5.15 31.15 -3.63
CA ALA A 138 4.85 29.91 -2.95
C ALA A 138 5.14 28.71 -3.86
N SER A 139 6.07 27.84 -3.46
CA SER A 139 6.40 26.60 -4.16
C SER A 139 5.29 25.57 -3.91
N PRO A 140 4.70 24.96 -4.95
CA PRO A 140 3.66 23.95 -4.78
C PRO A 140 4.21 22.74 -4.02
N THR A 141 3.41 22.21 -3.09
CA THR A 141 3.64 20.94 -2.38
C THR A 141 3.84 19.80 -3.40
N PRO A 142 4.82 18.90 -3.24
CA PRO A 142 4.96 17.74 -4.11
C PRO A 142 3.76 16.80 -3.90
N THR A 143 2.91 16.68 -4.92
CA THR A 143 1.80 15.72 -4.92
C THR A 143 2.36 14.30 -5.03
N PRO A 144 1.95 13.35 -4.18
CA PRO A 144 2.29 11.94 -4.35
C PRO A 144 1.86 11.47 -5.74
N THR A 145 2.80 10.95 -6.54
CA THR A 145 2.47 10.38 -7.86
C THR A 145 2.43 8.87 -7.71
N ASP A 146 1.23 8.30 -7.57
CA ASP A 146 1.02 6.85 -7.57
C ASP A 146 0.82 6.37 -9.01
N LEU A 147 1.92 5.97 -9.64
CA LEU A 147 1.96 5.52 -11.04
C LEU A 147 1.07 4.29 -11.29
N PHE A 148 0.85 3.46 -10.26
CA PHE A 148 0.10 2.21 -10.36
C PHE A 148 -1.30 2.28 -9.74
N LYS A 149 -1.75 3.47 -9.31
CA LYS A 149 -3.06 3.69 -8.67
C LYS A 149 -3.30 2.72 -7.50
N SER A 150 -2.27 2.47 -6.70
CA SER A 150 -2.35 1.57 -5.56
C SER A 150 -3.23 2.15 -4.44
N ARG A 151 -3.69 1.28 -3.53
CA ARG A 151 -4.50 1.64 -2.36
C ARG A 151 -3.80 1.19 -1.10
N THR A 152 -3.70 2.05 -0.10
CA THR A 152 -3.11 1.71 1.19
C THR A 152 -4.12 0.95 2.05
N ALA A 153 -3.62 0.10 2.95
CA ALA A 153 -4.49 -0.69 3.84
C ALA A 153 -5.11 0.14 4.98
N ASP A 154 -4.63 1.36 5.22
CA ASP A 154 -5.12 2.26 6.29
C ASP A 154 -6.37 3.07 5.89
N VAL A 155 -6.68 3.19 4.59
CA VAL A 155 -7.89 3.90 4.13
C VAL A 155 -9.15 3.05 4.28
N ASP A 156 -10.09 3.49 5.11
CA ASP A 156 -11.39 2.83 5.24
C ASP A 156 -12.25 3.05 3.99
N SER A 157 -12.22 2.07 3.09
CA SER A 157 -12.93 2.12 1.83
C SER A 157 -14.34 1.51 1.90
N CYS A 158 -14.80 1.06 3.07
CA CYS A 158 -16.12 0.42 3.20
C CYS A 158 -17.29 1.39 2.91
N GLY A 159 -17.07 2.71 2.99
CA GLY A 159 -18.08 3.73 2.71
C GLY A 159 -18.14 4.24 1.26
N ALA A 160 -17.13 3.98 0.43
CA ALA A 160 -16.99 4.61 -0.90
C ALA A 160 -17.76 3.91 -2.04
N LEU A 161 -18.57 2.89 -1.72
CA LEU A 161 -19.34 2.09 -2.69
C LEU A 161 -20.85 2.08 -2.39
N ARG A 162 -21.37 3.08 -1.66
CA ARG A 162 -22.81 3.33 -1.58
C ARG A 162 -23.29 4.16 -2.76
#